data_AF-A0A3M3B2J8-F1
#
_entry.id   AF-A0A3M3B2J8-F1
#
_cell.length_a   1.000
_cell.length_b   1.000
_cell.length_c   1.000
_cell.angle_alpha   90.00
_cell.angle_beta   90.00
_cell.angle_gamma   90.00
#
_symmetry.space_group_name_H-M   'P 1'
#
loop_
_entity.id
_entity.type
_entity.pdbx_description
1 polymer ?
#
loop_
_entity_poly.entity_id
_entity_poly.type
_entity_poly.pdbx_seq_one_letter_code
_entity_poly.pdbx_strand_id
1 'polypeptide(L)'
;MTQKKKRAIMKFEPLARSLIATALIVAYSPTFAASQAPVAAENGMVVTAQHLATHVGVDVLKNGGNAVDAAVAVGYALAVVYPAAGNLGGG
;
A
#
# COMPACT_ATOMS: atom_id res chain seq x y z
N MET A 1 13.94 -36.73 50.05
CA MET A 1 12.80 -36.10 49.34
C MET A 1 13.23 -35.08 48.27
N THR A 2 14.49 -35.11 47.80
CA THR A 2 15.16 -33.94 47.18
C THR A 2 15.31 -34.06 45.65
N GLN A 3 15.31 -35.29 45.11
CA GLN A 3 15.51 -35.55 43.68
C GLN A 3 14.25 -35.32 42.82
N LYS A 4 13.06 -35.53 43.39
CA LYS A 4 11.77 -35.31 42.70
C LYS A 4 11.53 -33.81 42.41
N LYS A 5 11.94 -32.94 43.33
CA LYS A 5 11.85 -31.48 43.20
C LYS A 5 12.82 -30.92 42.15
N LYS A 6 14.08 -31.41 42.11
CA LYS A 6 15.07 -31.03 41.08
C LYS A 6 14.67 -31.47 39.66
N ARG A 7 14.08 -32.66 39.49
CA ARG A 7 13.56 -33.13 38.20
C ARG A 7 12.37 -32.32 37.68
N ALA A 8 11.51 -31.82 38.56
CA ALA A 8 10.41 -30.94 38.18
C ALA A 8 10.91 -29.55 37.75
N ILE A 9 11.89 -28.99 38.48
CA ILE A 9 12.49 -27.68 38.17
C ILE A 9 13.23 -27.69 36.82
N MET A 10 14.00 -28.74 36.50
CA MET A 10 14.69 -28.87 35.21
C MET A 10 13.76 -28.99 33.99
N LYS A 11 12.50 -29.43 34.17
CA LYS A 11 11.52 -29.52 33.07
C LYS A 11 10.83 -28.18 32.77
N PHE A 12 10.74 -27.27 33.74
CA PHE A 12 10.06 -25.97 33.59
C PHE A 12 10.94 -24.90 32.90
N GLU A 13 12.25 -24.92 33.11
CA GLU A 13 13.22 -24.02 32.45
C GLU A 13 13.18 -24.05 30.91
N PRO A 14 13.21 -25.21 30.22
CA PRO A 14 13.15 -25.26 28.76
C PRO A 14 11.78 -24.86 28.20
N LEU A 15 10.69 -25.11 28.94
CA LEU A 15 9.34 -24.67 28.58
C LEU A 15 9.22 -23.14 28.67
N ALA A 16 9.72 -22.54 29.75
CA ALA A 16 9.73 -21.08 29.93
C ALA A 16 10.55 -20.39 28.81
N ARG A 17 11.73 -20.93 28.47
CA ARG A 17 12.55 -20.41 27.37
C ARG A 17 11.86 -20.53 26.00
N SER A 18 11.17 -21.64 25.75
CA SER A 18 10.42 -21.84 24.50
C SER A 18 9.24 -20.87 24.38
N LEU A 19 8.52 -20.62 25.48
CA LEU A 19 7.42 -19.65 25.52
C LEU A 19 7.91 -18.22 25.30
N ILE A 20 9.03 -17.84 25.93
CA ILE A 20 9.66 -16.53 25.72
C ILE A 20 10.14 -16.38 24.27
N ALA A 21 10.81 -17.39 23.71
CA ALA A 21 11.25 -17.36 22.32
C ALA A 21 10.06 -17.22 21.35
N THR A 22 8.97 -17.96 21.58
CA THR A 22 7.75 -17.88 20.76
C THR A 22 7.08 -16.50 20.89
N ALA A 23 6.98 -15.97 22.10
CA ALA A 23 6.41 -14.63 22.33
C ALA A 23 7.24 -13.53 21.66
N LEU A 24 8.57 -13.63 21.70
CA LEU A 24 9.47 -12.72 20.99
C LEU A 24 9.27 -12.83 19.47
N ILE A 25 9.20 -14.05 18.92
CA ILE A 25 8.97 -14.24 17.48
C ILE A 25 7.63 -13.61 17.06
N VAL A 26 6.55 -13.83 17.82
CA VAL A 26 5.24 -13.26 17.52
C VAL A 26 5.24 -11.73 17.66
N ALA A 27 5.88 -11.18 18.70
CA ALA A 27 5.94 -9.74 18.93
C ALA A 27 6.76 -8.97 17.87
N TYR A 28 7.79 -9.61 17.31
CA TYR A 28 8.65 -9.01 16.27
C TYR A 28 8.35 -9.53 14.85
N SER A 29 7.25 -10.24 14.66
CA SER A 29 6.83 -10.65 13.32
C SER A 29 6.39 -9.43 12.51
N PRO A 30 6.87 -9.26 11.27
CA PRO A 30 6.45 -8.15 10.43
C PRO A 30 4.94 -8.23 10.18
N THR A 31 4.22 -7.16 10.52
CA THR A 31 2.79 -7.03 10.23
C THR A 31 2.63 -6.41 8.85
N PHE A 32 1.95 -7.10 7.95
CA PHE A 32 1.65 -6.57 6.63
C PHE A 32 0.28 -5.87 6.66
N ALA A 33 0.22 -4.67 6.08
CA ALA A 33 -1.04 -3.99 5.85
C ALA A 33 -1.86 -4.74 4.79
N ALA A 34 -3.18 -4.69 4.90
CA ALA A 34 -4.09 -5.30 3.93
C ALA A 34 -4.03 -4.63 2.55
N SER A 35 -3.54 -3.38 2.48
CA SER A 35 -3.41 -2.62 1.24
C SER A 35 -2.08 -1.88 1.16
N GLN A 36 -1.74 -1.48 -0.06
CA GLN A 36 -0.63 -0.57 -0.30
C GLN A 36 -0.91 0.79 0.36
N ALA A 37 0.16 1.51 0.71
CA ALA A 37 0.05 2.88 1.18
C ALA A 37 -0.51 3.77 0.05
N PRO A 38 -1.40 4.73 0.36
CA PRO A 38 -1.92 5.64 -0.65
C PRO A 38 -0.79 6.55 -1.17
N VAL A 39 -0.89 6.93 -2.44
CA VAL A 39 -0.05 8.01 -2.99
C VAL A 39 -0.49 9.33 -2.35
N ALA A 40 0.48 10.16 -1.95
CA ALA A 40 0.24 11.47 -1.37
C ALA A 40 0.75 12.58 -2.29
N ALA A 41 0.03 13.70 -2.35
CA ALA A 41 0.44 14.91 -3.07
C ALA A 41 -0.09 16.14 -2.34
N GLU A 42 0.74 17.19 -2.20
CA GLU A 42 0.37 18.40 -1.45
C GLU A 42 -0.49 19.37 -2.26
N ASN A 43 -0.19 19.53 -3.56
CA ASN A 43 -0.76 20.61 -4.38
C ASN A 43 -1.88 20.16 -5.32
N GLY A 44 -1.90 18.88 -5.71
CA GLY A 44 -2.87 18.34 -6.66
C GLY A 44 -2.53 16.92 -7.06
N MET A 45 -3.55 16.17 -7.48
CA MET A 45 -3.42 14.78 -7.89
C MET A 45 -4.35 14.50 -9.07
N VAL A 46 -3.86 13.70 -10.01
CA VAL A 46 -4.66 13.12 -11.09
C VAL A 46 -4.58 11.61 -10.97
N VAL A 47 -5.72 10.94 -11.10
CA VAL A 47 -5.82 9.48 -11.02
C VAL A 47 -6.65 9.00 -12.19
N THR A 48 -6.11 8.07 -12.97
CA THR A 48 -6.80 7.48 -14.12
C THR A 48 -6.41 6.01 -14.25
N ALA A 49 -7.14 5.25 -15.07
CA ALA A 49 -6.81 3.85 -15.37
C ALA A 49 -5.51 3.69 -16.19
N GLN A 50 -4.96 4.77 -16.76
CA GLN A 50 -3.80 4.72 -17.65
C GLN A 50 -2.74 5.76 -17.27
N HIS A 51 -1.52 5.32 -16.99
CA HIS A 51 -0.45 6.17 -16.43
C HIS A 51 -0.02 7.36 -17.30
N LEU A 52 0.01 7.25 -18.63
CA LEU A 52 0.27 8.36 -19.56
C LEU A 52 -0.81 9.44 -19.48
N ALA A 53 -2.10 9.06 -19.39
CA ALA A 53 -3.17 10.03 -19.21
C ALA A 53 -3.07 10.73 -17.85
N THR A 54 -2.72 9.99 -16.79
CA THR A 54 -2.38 10.58 -15.48
C THR A 54 -1.25 11.61 -15.60
N HIS A 55 -0.17 11.29 -16.32
CA HIS A 55 0.94 12.21 -16.54
C HIS A 55 0.53 13.47 -17.30
N VAL A 56 -0.28 13.35 -18.36
CA VAL A 56 -0.81 14.51 -19.10
C VAL A 56 -1.57 15.45 -18.16
N GLY A 57 -2.48 14.92 -17.33
CA GLY A 57 -3.22 15.73 -16.36
C GLY A 57 -2.32 16.39 -15.31
N VAL A 58 -1.32 15.67 -14.79
CA VAL A 58 -0.34 16.23 -13.84
C VAL A 58 0.46 17.37 -14.48
N ASP A 59 0.86 17.23 -15.75
CA ASP A 59 1.60 18.28 -16.46
C ASP A 59 0.73 19.52 -16.68
N VAL A 60 -0.57 19.36 -16.96
CA VAL A 60 -1.50 20.51 -17.02
C VAL A 60 -1.60 21.23 -15.67
N LEU A 61 -1.74 20.49 -14.56
CA LEU A 61 -1.74 21.10 -13.22
C LEU A 61 -0.42 21.83 -12.91
N LYS A 62 0.73 21.22 -13.24
CA LYS A 62 2.05 21.84 -13.06
C LYS A 62 2.23 23.10 -13.91
N ASN A 63 1.57 23.17 -15.06
CA ASN A 63 1.59 24.33 -15.95
C ASN A 63 0.57 25.41 -15.56
N GLY A 64 -0.06 25.30 -14.38
CA GLY A 64 -0.99 26.30 -13.85
C GLY A 64 -2.44 26.14 -14.32
N GLY A 65 -2.76 25.04 -15.00
CA GLY A 65 -4.14 24.68 -15.31
C GLY A 65 -4.90 24.27 -14.04
N ASN A 66 -6.21 24.50 -14.03
CA ASN A 66 -7.07 24.07 -12.93
C ASN A 66 -7.50 22.60 -13.09
N ALA A 67 -8.33 22.11 -12.16
CA ALA A 67 -8.83 20.74 -12.18
C ALA A 67 -9.65 20.39 -13.42
N VAL A 68 -10.42 21.35 -13.97
CA VAL A 68 -11.22 21.18 -15.20
C VAL A 68 -10.30 21.09 -16.41
N ASP A 69 -9.29 21.95 -16.51
CA ASP A 69 -8.30 21.91 -17.60
C ASP A 69 -7.60 20.55 -17.64
N ALA A 70 -7.15 20.07 -16.47
CA ALA A 70 -6.53 18.76 -16.33
C ALA A 70 -7.50 17.62 -16.70
N ALA A 71 -8.76 17.69 -16.28
CA ALA A 71 -9.76 16.69 -16.62
C ALA A 71 -10.04 16.61 -18.13
N VAL A 72 -10.13 17.75 -18.83
CA VAL A 72 -10.32 17.79 -20.29
C VAL A 72 -9.11 17.20 -21.00
N ALA A 73 -7.90 17.56 -20.59
CA ALA A 73 -6.67 17.01 -21.16
C ALA A 73 -6.55 15.49 -20.92
N VAL A 74 -6.91 15.02 -19.72
CA VAL A 74 -7.01 13.59 -19.40
C VAL A 74 -8.02 12.88 -20.29
N GLY A 75 -9.20 13.46 -20.51
CA GLY A 75 -10.23 12.88 -21.37
C GLY A 75 -9.73 12.65 -22.80
N TYR A 76 -9.12 13.68 -23.40
CA TYR A 76 -8.50 13.56 -24.72
C TYR A 76 -7.34 12.56 -24.74
N ALA A 77 -6.50 12.52 -23.70
CA ALA A 77 -5.43 11.55 -23.60
C ALA A 77 -5.97 10.11 -23.54
N LEU A 78 -6.97 9.84 -22.68
CA LEU A 78 -7.60 8.53 -22.55
C LEU A 78 -8.26 8.06 -23.84
N ALA A 79 -8.84 8.96 -24.63
CA ALA A 79 -9.39 8.64 -25.95
C ALA A 79 -8.35 8.06 -26.93
N VAL A 80 -7.05 8.27 -26.66
CA VAL A 80 -5.94 7.72 -27.45
C VAL A 80 -5.30 6.52 -26.75
N VAL A 81 -4.92 6.68 -25.48
CA VAL A 81 -4.08 5.70 -24.77
C VAL A 81 -4.88 4.61 -24.05
N TYR A 82 -6.20 4.76 -23.94
CA TYR A 82 -7.09 3.80 -23.28
C TYR A 82 -8.35 3.51 -24.10
N PRO A 83 -8.23 2.96 -25.34
CA PRO A 83 -9.33 2.83 -26.29
C PRO A 83 -10.44 1.85 -25.84
N ALA A 84 -10.19 1.04 -24.81
CA ALA A 84 -11.21 0.14 -24.25
C ALA A 84 -12.37 0.90 -23.58
N ALA A 85 -12.15 2.15 -23.14
CA ALA A 85 -13.20 2.96 -22.51
C ALA A 85 -13.06 4.47 -22.75
N GLY A 86 -11.84 4.99 -22.83
CA GLY A 86 -11.59 6.37 -23.25
C GLY A 86 -12.00 6.56 -24.71
N ASN A 87 -12.74 7.64 -25.00
CA ASN A 87 -13.38 7.79 -26.30
C ASN A 87 -13.62 9.27 -26.65
N LEU A 88 -13.86 9.52 -27.95
CA LEU A 88 -14.37 10.80 -28.48
C LEU A 88 -15.83 10.71 -28.96
N GLY A 89 -16.33 9.50 -29.22
CA GLY A 89 -17.62 9.25 -29.86
C GLY A 89 -18.70 8.66 -28.95
N GLY A 90 -18.42 8.47 -27.67
CA GLY A 90 -19.37 8.01 -26.65
C GLY A 90 -19.86 9.16 -25.77
N GLY A 91 -20.03 8.91 -24.47
CA GLY A 91 -20.43 9.88 -23.44
C GLY A 91 -20.37 9.29 -22.04
#